data_AF-A0A7K2YXL6-F1
#
_entry.id   AF-A0A7K2YXL6-F1
#
_cell.length_a   1.000
_cell.length_b   1.000
_cell.length_c   1.000
_cell.angle_alpha   90.00
_cell.angle_beta   90.00
_cell.angle_gamma   90.00
#
_symmetry.space_group_name_H-M   'P 1'
#
loop_
_entity.id
_entity.type
_entity.pdbx_description
1 polymer ?
#
loop_
_entity_poly.entity_id
_entity_poly.type
_entity_poly.pdbx_seq_one_letter_code
_entity_poly.pdbx_strand_id
1 'polypeptide(L)'
;MPQTTDAPPPGSTSAADVFDRFGHLGGDAFKCAIALEAEPPRGSVGIAWIRRLLASGTARASRVYHELLAAGLLIVDRARNAATGRVHGQRTTWHRPTPRQTPCDGAESALDLLRSIAFADPRLAFPDAELETVVPHVLARLAAGDTEADIYTRLVARLPRDEVTTGLLHYRLTHDHPTPEPPPAATHIPVQRTALTECNDCGRPSPTPLQDDLCGHCRNGTIPGPPDLPTRIERLKALAGSHFG
;
A
#
# COMPACT_ATOMS: atom_id res chain seq x y z
N MET A 1 41.69 36.49 -18.24
CA MET A 1 42.15 35.24 -17.61
C MET A 1 40.94 34.34 -17.45
N PRO A 2 40.82 33.24 -18.22
CA PRO A 2 39.79 32.23 -17.96
C PRO A 2 40.10 31.55 -16.62
N GLN A 3 39.09 31.35 -15.78
CA GLN A 3 39.23 30.48 -14.61
C GLN A 3 39.01 29.05 -15.08
N THR A 4 40.04 28.22 -15.01
CA THR A 4 39.92 26.78 -15.25
C THR A 4 39.21 26.17 -14.05
N THR A 5 37.91 25.94 -14.16
CA THR A 5 37.15 25.20 -13.15
C THR A 5 37.62 23.76 -13.15
N ASP A 6 38.48 23.42 -12.20
CA ASP A 6 39.07 22.09 -12.07
C ASP A 6 37.98 21.09 -11.63
N ALA A 7 37.48 20.30 -12.57
CA ALA A 7 36.39 19.37 -12.33
C ALA A 7 36.91 18.18 -11.49
N PRO A 8 36.25 17.84 -10.36
CA PRO A 8 36.74 16.78 -9.49
C PRO A 8 36.81 15.44 -10.24
N PRO A 9 37.83 14.61 -9.99
CA PRO A 9 38.07 13.40 -10.76
C PRO A 9 36.88 12.42 -10.63
N PRO A 10 36.39 11.84 -11.75
CA PRO A 10 35.23 10.97 -11.75
C PRO A 10 35.47 9.74 -10.85
N GLY A 11 34.76 9.68 -9.73
CA GLY A 11 34.93 8.66 -8.69
C GLY A 11 35.16 9.20 -7.28
N SER A 12 35.41 10.51 -7.10
CA SER A 12 35.47 11.12 -5.77
C SER A 12 34.08 11.12 -5.10
N THR A 13 33.80 10.09 -4.28
CA THR A 13 32.66 10.08 -3.36
C THR A 13 32.78 11.27 -2.42
N SER A 14 31.73 12.09 -2.27
CA SER A 14 31.81 13.25 -1.38
C SER A 14 31.79 12.82 0.09
N ALA A 15 32.31 13.67 0.97
CA ALA A 15 32.25 13.40 2.41
C ALA A 15 30.79 13.29 2.90
N ALA A 16 29.85 14.02 2.29
CA ALA A 16 28.43 13.91 2.59
C ALA A 16 27.88 12.51 2.26
N ASP A 17 28.20 11.95 1.09
CA ASP A 17 27.75 10.60 0.68
C ASP A 17 28.32 9.48 1.57
N VAL A 18 29.42 9.74 2.27
CA VAL A 18 30.00 8.82 3.27
C VAL A 18 29.29 8.96 4.61
N PHE A 19 28.99 10.20 5.04
CA PHE A 19 28.26 10.46 6.29
C PHE A 19 26.78 10.08 6.22
N ASP A 20 26.09 10.26 5.10
CA ASP A 20 24.70 9.80 4.94
C ASP A 20 24.61 8.25 5.03
N ARG A 21 25.46 7.54 4.26
CA ARG A 21 25.45 6.08 4.22
C ARG A 21 25.91 5.41 5.50
N PHE A 22 26.84 6.00 6.25
CA PHE A 22 27.49 5.34 7.39
C PHE A 22 27.44 6.10 8.72
N GLY A 23 26.99 7.36 8.77
CA GLY A 23 27.08 8.23 9.95
C GLY A 23 26.24 7.80 11.16
N HIS A 24 25.34 6.83 10.97
CA HIS A 24 24.60 6.16 12.04
C HIS A 24 25.43 5.10 12.80
N LEU A 25 26.62 4.75 12.32
CA LEU A 25 27.52 3.76 12.92
C LEU A 25 28.40 4.36 14.02
N GLY A 26 28.69 3.58 15.07
CA GLY A 26 29.71 3.92 16.05
C GLY A 26 31.11 3.95 15.44
N GLY A 27 32.00 4.76 16.02
CA GLY A 27 33.24 5.19 15.36
C GLY A 27 34.22 4.11 14.88
N ASP A 28 34.13 2.87 15.34
CA ASP A 28 34.92 1.74 14.80
C ASP A 28 34.19 0.99 13.69
N ALA A 29 32.86 0.88 13.75
CA ALA A 29 32.05 0.34 12.67
C ALA A 29 32.04 1.29 11.47
N PHE A 30 31.97 2.60 11.70
CA PHE A 30 32.15 3.64 10.69
C PHE A 30 33.49 3.49 9.95
N LYS A 31 34.61 3.37 10.68
CA LYS A 31 35.95 3.13 10.09
C LYS A 31 36.01 1.82 9.31
N CYS A 32 35.40 0.75 9.85
CA CYS A 32 35.34 -0.54 9.18
C CYS A 32 34.55 -0.48 7.88
N ALA A 33 33.41 0.24 7.87
CA ALA A 33 32.57 0.42 6.70
C ALA A 33 33.27 1.24 5.60
N ILE A 34 33.95 2.33 5.94
CA ILE A 34 34.75 3.11 4.98
C ILE A 34 35.87 2.27 4.35
N ALA A 35 36.55 1.43 5.13
CA ALA A 35 37.59 0.56 4.60
C ALA A 35 37.03 -0.58 3.71
N LEU A 36 35.87 -1.16 4.08
CA LEU A 36 35.15 -2.15 3.27
C LEU A 36 34.60 -1.55 1.96
N GLU A 37 34.23 -0.27 1.97
CA GLU A 37 33.79 0.51 0.80
C GLU A 37 34.97 0.86 -0.13
N ALA A 38 36.16 1.12 0.43
CA ALA A 38 37.38 1.42 -0.32
C ALA A 38 38.06 0.16 -0.91
N GLU A 39 38.11 -0.95 -0.16
CA GLU A 39 38.63 -2.24 -0.65
C GLU A 39 37.61 -3.38 -0.40
N PRO A 40 36.64 -3.58 -1.30
CA PRO A 40 35.62 -4.62 -1.16
C PRO A 40 36.22 -6.04 -1.06
N PRO A 41 35.94 -6.79 0.01
CA PRO A 41 36.59 -8.07 0.26
C PRO A 41 36.04 -9.17 -0.65
N ARG A 42 36.91 -9.75 -1.48
CA ARG A 42 36.58 -10.86 -2.41
C ARG A 42 36.07 -12.15 -1.72
N GLY A 43 36.28 -12.28 -0.41
CA GLY A 43 36.02 -13.47 0.39
C GLY A 43 34.80 -13.37 1.31
N SER A 44 34.91 -13.90 2.53
CA SER A 44 33.92 -13.74 3.60
C SER A 44 34.38 -12.72 4.64
N VAL A 45 33.47 -11.89 5.14
CA VAL A 45 33.75 -10.89 6.17
C VAL A 45 33.43 -11.49 7.54
N GLY A 46 34.41 -12.13 8.16
CA GLY A 46 34.29 -12.65 9.53
C GLY A 46 34.93 -11.74 10.58
N ILE A 47 34.65 -12.02 11.86
CA ILE A 47 35.28 -11.32 13.00
C ILE A 47 36.82 -11.32 12.89
N ALA A 48 37.43 -12.42 12.42
CA ALA A 48 38.88 -12.52 12.21
C ALA A 48 39.43 -11.67 11.03
N TRP A 49 38.57 -11.20 10.12
CA TRP A 49 38.92 -10.21 9.10
C TRP A 49 38.88 -8.80 9.71
N ILE A 50 37.76 -8.43 10.35
CA ILE A 50 37.57 -7.13 11.03
C ILE A 50 38.64 -6.90 12.10
N ARG A 51 39.00 -7.94 12.85
CA ARG A 51 40.06 -7.90 13.87
C ARG A 51 41.43 -7.52 13.30
N ARG A 52 41.75 -7.99 12.09
CA ARG A 52 43.00 -7.66 11.38
C ARG A 52 42.94 -6.23 10.82
N LEU A 53 41.85 -5.87 10.16
CA LEU A 53 41.66 -4.52 9.59
C LEU A 53 41.80 -3.44 10.67
N LEU A 54 41.11 -3.61 11.80
CA LEU A 54 41.08 -2.62 12.89
C LEU A 54 42.22 -2.80 13.91
N ALA A 55 43.18 -3.69 13.66
CA ALA A 55 44.29 -4.03 14.56
C ALA A 55 43.87 -4.21 16.05
N SER A 56 42.76 -4.92 16.28
CA SER A 56 42.00 -4.84 17.56
C SER A 56 41.84 -6.18 18.28
N GLY A 57 41.33 -6.13 19.52
CA GLY A 57 40.95 -7.33 20.27
C GLY A 57 39.65 -7.96 19.78
N THR A 58 39.51 -9.28 19.93
CA THR A 58 38.37 -10.07 19.40
C THR A 58 36.99 -9.53 19.84
N ALA A 59 36.84 -9.06 21.08
CA ALA A 59 35.57 -8.50 21.57
C ALA A 59 35.15 -7.22 20.81
N ARG A 60 36.12 -6.32 20.50
CA ARG A 60 35.88 -5.08 19.74
C ARG A 60 35.50 -5.41 18.29
N ALA A 61 36.21 -6.35 17.67
CA ALA A 61 35.87 -6.86 16.34
C ALA A 61 34.50 -7.56 16.29
N SER A 62 34.11 -8.28 17.35
CA SER A 62 32.78 -8.92 17.45
C SER A 62 31.67 -7.88 17.58
N ARG A 63 31.85 -6.82 18.38
CA ARG A 63 30.90 -5.70 18.46
C ARG A 63 30.70 -5.07 17.08
N VAL A 64 31.79 -4.67 16.41
CA VAL A 64 31.74 -4.09 15.06
C VAL A 64 31.04 -5.02 14.06
N TYR A 65 31.32 -6.33 14.12
CA TYR A 65 30.64 -7.32 13.27
C TYR A 65 29.12 -7.33 13.47
N HIS A 66 28.63 -7.31 14.71
CA HIS A 66 27.19 -7.24 14.98
C HIS A 66 26.57 -5.88 14.65
N GLU A 67 27.33 -4.78 14.82
CA GLU A 67 26.89 -3.43 14.47
C GLU A 67 26.70 -3.26 12.95
N LEU A 68 27.62 -3.79 12.15
CA LEU A 68 27.51 -3.81 10.67
C LEU A 68 26.42 -4.78 10.16
N LEU A 69 26.14 -5.88 10.88
CA LEU A 69 24.98 -6.75 10.61
C LEU A 69 23.65 -6.02 10.90
N ALA A 70 23.55 -5.32 12.04
CA ALA A 70 22.35 -4.59 12.42
C ALA A 70 22.04 -3.43 11.45
N ALA A 71 23.07 -2.83 10.86
CA ALA A 71 22.96 -1.81 9.82
C ALA A 71 22.67 -2.37 8.40
N GLY A 72 22.54 -3.69 8.22
CA GLY A 72 22.31 -4.33 6.91
C GLY A 72 23.50 -4.28 5.94
N LEU A 73 24.67 -3.85 6.40
CA LEU A 73 25.90 -3.71 5.60
C LEU A 73 26.65 -5.05 5.44
N LEU A 74 26.31 -6.03 6.28
CA LEU A 74 26.73 -7.41 6.16
C LEU A 74 25.51 -8.32 5.96
N ILE A 75 25.54 -9.18 4.95
CA ILE A 75 24.49 -10.18 4.67
C ILE A 75 25.04 -11.57 4.97
N VAL A 76 24.24 -12.44 5.61
CA VAL A 76 24.64 -13.80 6.00
C VAL A 76 24.06 -14.84 5.05
N ASP A 77 24.77 -15.10 3.96
CA ASP A 77 24.38 -16.08 2.95
C ASP A 77 24.56 -17.51 3.49
N ARG A 78 23.51 -18.34 3.39
CA ARG A 78 23.62 -19.79 3.66
C ARG A 78 24.14 -20.49 2.42
N ALA A 79 25.45 -20.76 2.37
CA ALA A 79 26.10 -21.44 1.26
C ALA A 79 25.53 -22.86 1.08
N ARG A 80 24.72 -23.06 0.03
CA ARG A 80 24.17 -24.37 -0.36
C ARG A 80 25.03 -25.03 -1.43
N ASN A 81 25.08 -26.35 -1.40
CA ASN A 81 25.61 -27.15 -2.49
C ASN A 81 24.67 -27.05 -3.71
N ALA A 82 25.17 -26.66 -4.87
CA ALA A 82 24.36 -26.63 -6.09
C ALA A 82 23.87 -28.02 -6.53
N ALA A 83 24.65 -29.08 -6.27
CA ALA A 83 24.33 -30.44 -6.69
C ALA A 83 23.51 -31.25 -5.66
N THR A 84 23.52 -30.86 -4.37
CA THR A 84 22.82 -31.63 -3.31
C THR A 84 21.85 -30.81 -2.46
N GLY A 85 21.74 -29.49 -2.68
CA GLY A 85 20.87 -28.58 -1.92
C GLY A 85 21.26 -28.34 -0.45
N ARG A 86 22.15 -29.18 0.12
CA ARG A 86 22.58 -29.13 1.52
C ARG A 86 23.34 -27.84 1.84
N VAL A 87 23.06 -27.25 3.00
CA VAL A 87 23.83 -26.10 3.53
C VAL A 87 25.19 -26.60 4.01
N HIS A 88 26.28 -26.08 3.46
CA HIS A 88 27.65 -26.37 3.88
C HIS A 88 28.20 -25.36 4.90
N GLY A 89 27.58 -24.19 5.03
CA GLY A 89 27.97 -23.18 6.01
C GLY A 89 27.27 -21.85 5.83
N GLN A 90 27.76 -20.85 6.55
CA GLN A 90 27.36 -19.44 6.42
C GLN A 90 28.54 -18.64 5.85
N ARG A 91 28.28 -17.83 4.83
CA ARG A 91 29.22 -16.87 4.27
C ARG A 91 28.66 -15.47 4.54
N THR A 92 29.31 -14.70 5.38
CA THR A 92 28.97 -13.28 5.51
C THR A 92 29.63 -12.51 4.37
N THR A 93 28.83 -11.78 3.60
CA THR A 93 29.25 -10.94 2.47
C THR A 93 29.15 -9.46 2.84
N TRP A 94 30.02 -8.62 2.26
CA TRP A 94 29.87 -7.16 2.33
C TRP A 94 28.81 -6.74 1.32
N HIS A 95 27.75 -6.10 1.81
CA HIS A 95 26.75 -5.47 0.98
C HIS A 95 27.03 -3.97 0.98
N ARG A 96 27.65 -3.48 -0.11
CA ARG A 96 27.80 -2.04 -0.34
C ARG A 96 26.40 -1.43 -0.26
N PRO A 97 26.13 -0.47 0.65
CA PRO A 97 24.88 0.25 0.62
C PRO A 97 24.89 1.07 -0.67
N THR A 98 23.91 0.80 -1.54
CA THR A 98 23.37 1.85 -2.41
C THR A 98 23.12 3.08 -1.53
N PRO A 99 23.46 4.30 -1.99
CA PRO A 99 23.06 5.49 -1.25
C PRO A 99 21.58 5.39 -0.94
N ARG A 100 21.21 5.67 0.31
CA ARG A 100 19.82 6.01 0.58
C ARG A 100 19.53 7.15 -0.37
N GLN A 101 18.52 6.98 -1.22
CA GLN A 101 17.92 8.14 -1.84
C GLN A 101 17.39 8.93 -0.64
N THR A 102 18.07 10.05 -0.34
CA THR A 102 17.63 11.00 0.68
C THR A 102 16.15 11.25 0.40
N PRO A 103 15.25 11.12 1.39
CA PRO A 103 13.83 11.25 1.12
C PRO A 103 13.57 12.65 0.57
N CYS A 104 13.41 12.74 -0.76
CA CYS A 104 12.84 13.89 -1.41
C CYS A 104 11.44 14.09 -0.82
N ASP A 105 10.95 15.31 -0.73
CA ASP A 105 9.65 15.60 -0.09
C ASP A 105 8.50 14.78 -0.72
N GLY A 106 8.65 14.41 -1.99
CA GLY A 106 7.77 13.47 -2.71
C GLY A 106 7.67 12.06 -2.12
N ALA A 107 8.66 11.55 -1.39
CA ALA A 107 8.63 10.20 -0.81
C ALA A 107 7.75 10.13 0.45
N GLU A 108 7.81 11.15 1.30
CA GLU A 108 6.90 11.31 2.43
C GLU A 108 5.48 11.63 1.93
N SER A 109 5.36 12.55 0.97
CA SER A 109 4.09 12.85 0.27
C SER A 109 3.46 11.62 -0.41
N ALA A 110 4.25 10.75 -1.06
CA ALA A 110 3.76 9.51 -1.66
C ALA A 110 3.33 8.47 -0.62
N LEU A 111 3.96 8.43 0.56
CA LEU A 111 3.54 7.58 1.67
C LEU A 111 2.23 8.09 2.29
N ASP A 112 2.07 9.40 2.46
CA ASP A 112 0.83 10.02 2.94
C ASP A 112 -0.31 9.91 1.92
N LEU A 113 -0.02 9.99 0.62
CA LEU A 113 -0.96 9.61 -0.45
C LEU A 113 -1.41 8.16 -0.25
N LEU A 114 -0.50 7.19 -0.11
CA LEU A 114 -0.86 5.79 0.14
C LEU A 114 -1.69 5.60 1.42
N ARG A 115 -1.36 6.30 2.52
CA ARG A 115 -2.14 6.29 3.77
C ARG A 115 -3.55 6.87 3.59
N SER A 116 -3.71 7.97 2.84
CA SER A 116 -5.02 8.56 2.54
C SER A 116 -5.88 7.64 1.65
N ILE A 117 -5.26 6.95 0.71
CA ILE A 117 -5.91 5.93 -0.13
C ILE A 117 -6.35 4.72 0.73
N ALA A 118 -5.52 4.27 1.66
CA ALA A 118 -5.84 3.21 2.62
C ALA A 118 -6.98 3.59 3.59
N PHE A 119 -7.09 4.87 3.95
CA PHE A 119 -8.21 5.41 4.72
C PHE A 119 -9.52 5.44 3.92
N ALA A 120 -9.46 5.68 2.60
CA ALA A 120 -10.61 5.70 1.71
C ALA A 120 -11.10 4.29 1.30
N ASP A 121 -10.20 3.33 1.09
CA ASP A 121 -10.51 1.92 0.82
C ASP A 121 -9.78 1.00 1.80
N PRO A 122 -10.45 0.51 2.87
CA PRO A 122 -9.85 -0.34 3.90
C PRO A 122 -9.21 -1.64 3.40
N ARG A 123 -9.46 -2.06 2.14
CA ARG A 123 -8.75 -3.19 1.51
C ARG A 123 -7.29 -2.88 1.18
N LEU A 124 -6.88 -1.62 1.30
CA LEU A 124 -5.52 -1.12 1.10
C LEU A 124 -4.82 -0.74 2.43
N ALA A 125 -5.38 -1.13 3.58
CA ALA A 125 -4.82 -0.87 4.91
C ALA A 125 -3.62 -1.77 5.27
N PHE A 126 -2.50 -1.58 4.55
CA PHE A 126 -1.21 -2.24 4.82
C PHE A 126 -0.44 -1.55 5.96
N PRO A 127 0.49 -2.26 6.63
CA PRO A 127 1.48 -1.64 7.52
C PRO A 127 2.36 -0.63 6.77
N ASP A 128 2.80 0.45 7.43
CA ASP A 128 3.69 1.47 6.84
C ASP A 128 4.96 0.85 6.20
N ALA A 129 5.59 -0.12 6.86
CA ALA A 129 6.78 -0.82 6.34
C ALA A 129 6.51 -1.65 5.06
N GLU A 130 5.25 -1.97 4.77
CA GLU A 130 4.83 -2.56 3.49
C GLU A 130 4.52 -1.47 2.46
N LEU A 131 3.87 -0.37 2.86
CA LEU A 131 3.64 0.80 1.99
C LEU A 131 4.95 1.44 1.51
N GLU A 132 5.98 1.49 2.35
CA GLU A 132 7.34 1.95 1.99
C GLU A 132 7.92 1.17 0.79
N THR A 133 7.57 -0.11 0.61
CA THR A 133 8.00 -0.90 -0.57
C THR A 133 7.30 -0.47 -1.87
N VAL A 134 6.15 0.21 -1.76
CA VAL A 134 5.30 0.64 -2.88
C VAL A 134 5.63 2.09 -3.30
N VAL A 135 6.09 2.93 -2.38
CA VAL A 135 6.47 4.35 -2.60
C VAL A 135 7.34 4.58 -3.86
N PRO A 136 8.40 3.81 -4.16
CA PRO A 136 9.21 4.02 -5.37
C PRO A 136 8.40 3.91 -6.68
N HIS A 137 7.33 3.11 -6.69
CA HIS A 137 6.48 2.89 -7.86
C HIS A 137 5.39 3.97 -7.98
N VAL A 138 4.95 4.55 -6.86
CA VAL A 138 4.12 5.76 -6.83
C VAL A 138 4.91 6.95 -7.37
N LEU A 139 6.14 7.14 -6.89
CA LEU A 139 7.06 8.18 -7.37
C LEU A 139 7.35 8.06 -8.87
N ALA A 140 7.61 6.85 -9.37
CA ALA A 140 7.82 6.61 -10.79
C ALA A 140 6.60 6.97 -11.66
N ARG A 141 5.39 6.86 -11.13
CA ARG A 141 4.13 7.23 -11.80
C ARG A 141 3.89 8.73 -11.78
N LEU A 142 4.07 9.39 -10.64
CA LEU A 142 4.04 10.86 -10.54
C LEU A 142 5.06 11.51 -11.48
N ALA A 143 6.27 10.94 -11.57
CA ALA A 143 7.32 11.39 -12.50
C ALA A 143 7.01 11.12 -13.99
N ALA A 144 6.11 10.17 -14.29
CA ALA A 144 5.60 9.91 -15.64
C ALA A 144 4.40 10.80 -16.03
N GLY A 145 3.81 11.50 -15.06
CA GLY A 145 2.66 12.39 -15.26
C GLY A 145 1.29 11.81 -14.88
N ASP A 146 1.21 10.60 -14.32
CA ASP A 146 -0.01 10.12 -13.65
C ASP A 146 -0.33 11.06 -12.46
N THR A 147 -1.58 11.49 -12.29
CA THR A 147 -2.02 12.30 -11.14
C THR A 147 -2.33 11.42 -9.92
N GLU A 148 -2.49 12.04 -8.74
CA GLU A 148 -2.98 11.34 -7.53
C GLU A 148 -4.30 10.59 -7.78
N ALA A 149 -5.20 11.16 -8.59
CA ALA A 149 -6.47 10.55 -8.95
C ALA A 149 -6.31 9.36 -9.90
N ASP A 150 -5.33 9.40 -10.81
CA ASP A 150 -4.99 8.27 -11.69
C ASP A 150 -4.36 7.13 -10.87
N ILE A 151 -3.47 7.46 -9.93
CA ILE A 151 -2.84 6.50 -9.02
C ILE A 151 -3.89 5.85 -8.10
N TYR A 152 -4.79 6.62 -7.50
CA TYR A 152 -5.93 6.09 -6.75
C TYR A 152 -6.75 5.13 -7.62
N THR A 153 -7.16 5.57 -8.81
CA THR A 153 -7.98 4.76 -9.74
C THR A 153 -7.27 3.47 -10.13
N ARG A 154 -5.96 3.54 -10.46
CA ARG A 154 -5.11 2.40 -10.81
C ARG A 154 -4.96 1.42 -9.64
N LEU A 155 -4.91 1.90 -8.40
CA LEU A 155 -4.84 1.07 -7.21
C LEU A 155 -6.20 0.42 -6.87
N VAL A 156 -7.33 1.15 -6.87
CA VAL A 156 -8.64 0.61 -6.45
C VAL A 156 -9.44 -0.12 -7.54
N ALA A 157 -9.24 0.18 -8.82
CA ALA A 157 -10.07 -0.34 -9.90
C ALA A 157 -10.03 -1.88 -9.97
N ARG A 158 -11.19 -2.53 -9.87
CA ARG A 158 -11.31 -4.00 -9.87
C ARG A 158 -10.41 -4.70 -8.83
N LEU A 159 -10.15 -4.10 -7.67
CA LEU A 159 -9.60 -4.85 -6.53
C LEU A 159 -10.54 -6.02 -6.15
N PRO A 160 -9.99 -7.17 -5.71
CA PRO A 160 -10.80 -8.26 -5.17
C PRO A 160 -11.60 -7.82 -3.94
N ARG A 161 -12.59 -8.63 -3.54
CA ARG A 161 -13.28 -8.43 -2.24
C ARG A 161 -12.46 -8.98 -1.07
N ASP A 162 -11.58 -9.92 -1.39
CA ASP A 162 -10.72 -10.66 -0.46
C ASP A 162 -9.39 -9.93 -0.25
N GLU A 163 -8.47 -10.58 0.48
CA GLU A 163 -7.16 -10.04 0.85
C GLU A 163 -6.34 -9.55 -0.36
N VAL A 164 -5.95 -8.27 -0.33
CA VAL A 164 -5.07 -7.64 -1.31
C VAL A 164 -3.62 -7.84 -0.85
N THR A 165 -2.70 -8.07 -1.77
CA THR A 165 -1.26 -8.16 -1.45
C THR A 165 -0.49 -6.98 -2.04
N THR A 166 0.60 -6.57 -1.38
CA THR A 166 1.56 -5.58 -1.89
C THR A 166 2.09 -5.92 -3.28
N GLY A 167 2.26 -7.21 -3.59
CA GLY A 167 2.61 -7.68 -4.94
C GLY A 167 1.61 -7.30 -6.03
N LEU A 168 0.31 -7.23 -5.71
CA LEU A 168 -0.71 -6.74 -6.64
C LEU A 168 -0.62 -5.23 -6.84
N LEU A 169 -0.28 -4.45 -5.80
CA LEU A 169 -0.06 -3.01 -5.92
C LEU A 169 1.17 -2.70 -6.79
N HIS A 170 2.28 -3.38 -6.51
CA HIS A 170 3.50 -3.32 -7.32
C HIS A 170 3.19 -3.64 -8.79
N TYR A 171 2.47 -4.74 -9.07
CA TYR A 171 2.08 -5.12 -10.42
C TYR A 171 1.26 -4.01 -11.11
N ARG A 172 0.23 -3.47 -10.45
CA ARG A 172 -0.64 -2.41 -10.97
C ARG A 172 0.08 -1.08 -11.25
N LEU A 173 1.05 -0.70 -10.40
CA LEU A 173 1.84 0.52 -10.61
C LEU A 173 2.92 0.34 -11.68
N THR A 174 3.51 -0.84 -11.80
CA THR A 174 4.55 -1.12 -12.81
C THR A 174 4.00 -1.40 -14.21
N HIS A 175 2.79 -1.95 -14.33
CA HIS A 175 2.20 -2.31 -15.62
C HIS A 175 1.08 -1.34 -16.02
N ASP A 176 1.04 -0.95 -17.28
CA ASP A 176 -0.10 -0.22 -17.83
C ASP A 176 -1.25 -1.16 -18.12
N HIS A 177 -2.16 -1.24 -17.15
CA HIS A 177 -3.51 -1.68 -17.43
C HIS A 177 -4.20 -0.64 -18.31
N PRO A 178 -4.85 -1.04 -19.43
CA PRO A 178 -5.72 -0.12 -20.15
C PRO A 178 -6.83 0.33 -19.19
N THR A 179 -6.99 1.65 -19.04
CA THR A 179 -8.12 2.25 -18.33
C THR A 179 -9.38 1.55 -18.83
N PRO A 180 -10.19 0.92 -17.94
CA PRO A 180 -11.30 0.10 -18.38
C PRO A 180 -12.27 0.99 -19.16
N GLU A 181 -12.40 0.71 -20.46
CA GLU A 181 -13.25 1.46 -21.37
C GLU A 181 -14.64 1.63 -20.73
N PRO A 182 -15.17 2.87 -20.63
CA PRO A 182 -16.40 3.12 -19.91
C PRO A 182 -17.49 2.23 -20.51
N PRO A 183 -18.26 1.48 -19.67
CA PRO A 183 -19.17 0.44 -20.15
C PRO A 183 -20.10 1.04 -21.21
N PRO A 184 -20.15 0.45 -22.43
CA PRO A 184 -20.60 1.12 -23.64
C PRO A 184 -21.97 1.74 -23.39
N ALA A 185 -22.01 3.08 -23.47
CA ALA A 185 -22.97 3.95 -22.79
C ALA A 185 -24.35 3.30 -22.68
N ALA A 186 -24.63 2.77 -21.49
CA ALA A 186 -25.57 1.66 -21.31
C ALA A 186 -26.83 1.92 -22.11
N THR A 187 -27.07 1.09 -23.13
CA THR A 187 -28.19 1.24 -24.05
C THR A 187 -29.43 1.50 -23.20
N HIS A 188 -30.11 2.61 -23.46
CA HIS A 188 -31.31 3.01 -22.72
C HIS A 188 -32.45 2.04 -23.07
N ILE A 189 -32.32 0.78 -22.61
CA ILE A 189 -33.42 -0.02 -22.09
C ILE A 189 -34.18 0.98 -21.22
N PRO A 190 -35.38 1.44 -21.62
CA PRO A 190 -36.11 2.37 -20.80
C PRO A 190 -36.26 1.67 -19.46
N VAL A 191 -35.77 2.30 -18.39
CA VAL A 191 -36.03 1.80 -17.04
C VAL A 191 -37.52 1.92 -16.87
N GLN A 192 -38.22 0.82 -17.18
CA GLN A 192 -39.58 0.59 -16.76
C GLN A 192 -39.52 0.55 -15.26
N ARG A 193 -39.60 1.76 -14.67
CA ARG A 193 -40.02 1.98 -13.30
C ARG A 193 -41.45 1.47 -13.27
N THR A 194 -41.61 0.16 -13.13
CA THR A 194 -42.83 -0.45 -12.62
C THR A 194 -43.16 0.32 -11.37
N ALA A 195 -44.25 1.11 -11.44
CA ALA A 195 -44.58 2.02 -10.37
C ALA A 195 -44.85 1.19 -9.12
N LEU A 196 -43.95 1.30 -8.14
CA LEU A 196 -44.13 0.72 -6.82
C LEU A 196 -45.38 1.38 -6.22
N THR A 197 -46.45 0.61 -6.07
CA THR A 197 -47.80 1.11 -5.74
C THR A 197 -48.27 0.50 -4.42
N GLU A 198 -48.99 1.24 -3.58
CA GLU A 198 -49.00 1.03 -2.11
C GLU A 198 -50.21 0.27 -1.48
N CYS A 199 -49.92 -0.46 -0.39
CA CYS A 199 -50.79 -1.34 0.43
C CYS A 199 -51.85 -0.53 1.18
N ASN A 200 -52.96 -0.14 0.52
CA ASN A 200 -53.98 0.78 1.05
C ASN A 200 -54.47 0.50 2.49
N ASP A 201 -54.46 -0.74 2.97
CA ASP A 201 -54.83 -1.07 4.35
C ASP A 201 -53.65 -1.17 5.35
N CYS A 202 -52.35 -1.15 4.94
CA CYS A 202 -51.20 -1.02 5.87
C CYS A 202 -49.91 -0.28 5.43
N GLY A 203 -49.85 0.35 4.25
CA GLY A 203 -48.78 1.30 3.85
C GLY A 203 -47.43 0.73 3.35
N ARG A 204 -47.37 -0.53 2.91
CA ARG A 204 -46.24 -1.07 2.13
C ARG A 204 -46.25 -0.59 0.65
N PRO A 205 -45.18 -0.82 -0.14
CA PRO A 205 -45.17 -0.68 -1.60
C PRO A 205 -44.86 -2.01 -2.37
N SER A 206 -45.61 -2.33 -3.43
CA SER A 206 -45.50 -3.59 -4.20
C SER A 206 -44.78 -3.44 -5.56
N PRO A 207 -43.82 -4.32 -5.92
CA PRO A 207 -43.07 -4.25 -7.19
C PRO A 207 -43.83 -4.83 -8.40
N THR A 208 -44.76 -5.74 -8.15
CA THR A 208 -45.80 -6.12 -9.11
C THR A 208 -46.93 -5.09 -8.97
N PRO A 209 -47.53 -4.57 -10.06
CA PRO A 209 -48.79 -3.82 -9.95
C PRO A 209 -49.79 -4.65 -9.14
N LEU A 210 -50.30 -4.07 -8.06
CA LEU A 210 -50.47 -4.74 -6.77
C LEU A 210 -51.07 -6.15 -6.86
N GLN A 211 -50.33 -7.14 -6.36
CA GLN A 211 -50.93 -8.40 -5.91
C GLN A 211 -51.01 -8.52 -4.38
N ASP A 212 -50.03 -7.99 -3.62
CA ASP A 212 -49.96 -8.28 -2.18
C ASP A 212 -49.71 -7.09 -1.27
N ASP A 213 -50.12 -5.94 -1.76
CA ASP A 213 -50.23 -4.72 -0.97
C ASP A 213 -51.66 -4.62 -0.38
N LEU A 214 -51.98 -5.50 0.61
CA LEU A 214 -53.35 -5.82 1.11
C LEU A 214 -53.58 -5.94 2.66
N CYS A 215 -52.72 -5.34 3.49
CA CYS A 215 -52.55 -5.30 4.98
C CYS A 215 -51.88 -6.43 5.82
N GLY A 216 -52.62 -7.18 6.62
CA GLY A 216 -52.08 -8.11 7.65
C GLY A 216 -51.56 -9.42 7.04
N HIS A 217 -52.44 -10.05 6.27
CA HIS A 217 -52.04 -10.64 5.00
C HIS A 217 -51.76 -9.42 4.06
N CYS A 218 -50.51 -9.25 3.64
CA CYS A 218 -49.86 -8.33 2.65
C CYS A 218 -48.47 -9.01 2.52
N ARG A 219 -48.53 -10.35 2.31
CA ARG A 219 -47.64 -11.33 2.96
C ARG A 219 -47.76 -12.83 2.61
N ASN A 220 -48.92 -13.48 2.69
CA ASN A 220 -48.98 -14.95 2.58
C ASN A 220 -49.03 -15.53 1.14
N GLY A 221 -49.36 -14.84 0.04
CA GLY A 221 -49.94 -13.51 -0.17
C GLY A 221 -51.48 -13.46 -0.08
N THR A 222 -52.12 -12.40 0.48
CA THR A 222 -53.60 -12.37 0.73
C THR A 222 -54.16 -11.06 1.34
N ILE A 223 -55.50 -11.01 1.62
CA ILE A 223 -56.25 -9.96 2.38
C ILE A 223 -56.81 -10.54 3.72
N PRO A 224 -56.75 -9.85 4.89
CA PRO A 224 -57.04 -10.42 6.22
C PRO A 224 -58.37 -10.01 6.89
N GLY A 225 -58.47 -10.31 8.20
CA GLY A 225 -59.46 -9.76 9.12
C GLY A 225 -59.41 -8.22 9.22
N PRO A 226 -60.57 -7.53 9.17
CA PRO A 226 -60.64 -6.09 9.00
C PRO A 226 -60.20 -5.31 10.25
N PRO A 227 -59.66 -4.08 10.09
CA PRO A 227 -59.54 -3.14 11.20
C PRO A 227 -60.94 -2.78 11.71
N ASP A 228 -61.09 -2.72 13.03
CA ASP A 228 -62.38 -2.42 13.66
C ASP A 228 -62.91 -1.05 13.19
N LEU A 229 -64.23 -0.95 13.01
CA LEU A 229 -64.90 0.20 12.40
C LEU A 229 -64.59 1.54 13.12
N PRO A 230 -64.49 1.62 14.47
CA PRO A 230 -64.07 2.84 15.15
C PRO A 230 -62.67 3.31 14.71
N THR A 231 -61.69 2.40 14.66
CA THR A 231 -60.29 2.71 14.31
C THR A 231 -60.16 3.21 12.87
N ARG A 232 -60.99 2.69 11.95
CA ARG A 232 -61.06 3.18 10.56
C ARG A 232 -61.58 4.62 10.49
N ILE A 233 -62.57 4.97 11.31
CA ILE A 233 -63.17 6.32 11.36
C ILE A 233 -62.22 7.33 12.01
N GLU A 234 -61.46 6.94 13.04
CA GLU A 234 -60.46 7.82 13.67
C GLU A 234 -59.32 8.17 12.71
N ARG A 235 -58.76 7.20 11.98
CA ARG A 235 -57.69 7.45 10.99
C ARG A 235 -58.12 8.43 9.90
N LEU A 236 -59.34 8.29 9.37
CA LEU A 236 -59.88 9.18 8.34
C LEU A 236 -60.09 10.60 8.87
N LYS A 237 -60.51 10.77 10.13
CA LYS A 237 -60.62 12.09 10.77
C LYS A 237 -59.25 12.74 11.00
N ALA A 238 -58.25 11.96 11.42
CA ALA A 238 -56.89 12.46 11.65
C ALA A 238 -56.26 13.00 10.35
N LEU A 239 -56.36 12.25 9.24
CA LEU A 239 -55.84 12.65 7.93
C LEU A 239 -56.59 13.84 7.32
N ALA A 240 -57.90 13.94 7.51
CA ALA A 240 -58.69 15.08 7.05
C ALA A 240 -58.42 16.36 7.87
N GLY A 241 -58.13 16.23 9.17
CA GLY A 241 -57.87 17.35 10.07
C GLY A 241 -56.49 17.99 9.92
N SER A 242 -55.48 17.24 9.42
CA SER A 242 -54.10 17.73 9.34
C SER A 242 -53.76 18.53 8.07
N HIS A 243 -54.71 18.73 7.15
CA HIS A 243 -54.47 19.36 5.85
C HIS A 243 -55.18 20.72 5.64
N PHE A 244 -55.81 21.27 6.68
CA PHE A 244 -56.33 22.64 6.70
C PHE A 244 -55.86 23.40 7.93
N GLY A 245 -54.65 23.98 7.81
CA GLY A 245 -54.02 24.92 8.73
C GLY A 245 -53.09 25.84 7.95
#